data_AF-A0A822BCM9-F1
#
_entry.id   AF-A0A822BCM9-F1
#
_cell.length_a   1.000
_cell.length_b   1.000
_cell.length_c   1.000
_cell.angle_alpha   90.00
_cell.angle_beta   90.00
_cell.angle_gamma   90.00
#
_symmetry.space_group_name_H-M   'P 1'
#
loop_
_entity.id
_entity.type
_entity.pdbx_description
1 polymer ?
#
loop_
_entity_poly.entity_id
_entity_poly.type
_entity_poly.pdbx_seq_one_letter_code
_entity_poly.pdbx_strand_id
1 'polypeptide(L)'
;MNINFITSNKGHLLLVLNDYLYKCNKKTANKKYWVCIINGCKVYIQTDPNNTYLCGGRAPHDHEPNPEMVEAKNVRQKIKERALKELTPISMIYEQE
;
A
#
# COMPACT_ATOMS: atom_id res chain seq x y z
N MET A 1 9.17 13.51 5.66
CA MET A 1 8.80 12.72 4.46
C MET A 1 7.60 11.88 4.83
N ASN A 2 6.47 12.01 4.14
CA ASN A 2 5.23 11.32 4.51
C ASN A 2 5.13 10.01 3.75
N ILE A 3 4.99 8.88 4.46
CA ILE A 3 4.77 7.56 3.86
C ILE A 3 3.38 7.08 4.22
N ASN A 4 2.69 6.53 3.23
CA ASN A 4 1.37 5.94 3.42
C ASN A 4 1.43 4.44 3.16
N PHE A 5 0.44 3.72 3.67
CA PHE A 5 0.33 2.29 3.46
C PHE A 5 -1.02 1.93 2.88
N ILE A 6 -0.99 1.08 1.86
CA ILE A 6 -2.18 0.55 1.22
C ILE A 6 -2.06 -0.96 1.11
N THR A 7 -3.19 -1.64 0.90
CA THR A 7 -3.24 -3.09 0.73
C THR A 7 -3.29 -3.47 -0.74
N SER A 8 -2.53 -4.49 -1.11
CA SER A 8 -2.62 -5.15 -2.41
C SER A 8 -3.90 -5.99 -2.49
N ASN A 9 -4.28 -6.41 -3.70
CA ASN A 9 -5.42 -7.29 -3.92
C ASN A 9 -5.31 -8.61 -3.13
N LYS A 10 -4.09 -9.09 -2.90
CA LYS A 10 -3.79 -10.29 -2.08
C LYS A 10 -3.66 -9.99 -0.57
N GLY A 11 -3.97 -8.77 -0.13
CA GLY A 11 -3.88 -8.36 1.28
C GLY A 11 -2.47 -7.98 1.77
N HIS A 12 -1.43 -8.10 0.93
CA HIS A 12 -0.09 -7.66 1.31
C HIS A 12 0.00 -6.13 1.43
N LEU A 13 0.75 -5.65 2.42
CA LEU A 13 1.01 -4.23 2.62
C LEU A 13 1.94 -3.70 1.52
N LEU A 14 1.58 -2.53 0.98
CA LEU A 14 2.38 -1.74 0.06
C LEU A 14 2.66 -0.39 0.71
N LEU A 15 3.87 0.11 0.49
CA LEU A 15 4.28 1.45 0.92
C LEU A 15 4.09 2.41 -0.25
N VAL A 16 3.55 3.58 0.03
CA VAL A 16 3.40 4.69 -0.91
C VAL A 16 4.32 5.82 -0.48
N LEU A 17 5.18 6.27 -1.39
CA LEU A 17 6.01 7.45 -1.20
C LEU A 17 6.10 8.22 -2.52
N ASN A 18 5.73 9.50 -2.52
CA ASN A 18 5.76 10.37 -3.71
C ASN A 18 5.06 9.72 -4.93
N ASP A 19 3.88 9.13 -4.73
CA ASP A 19 3.09 8.44 -5.77
C ASP A 19 3.76 7.20 -6.40
N TYR A 20 4.87 6.74 -5.81
CA TYR A 20 5.48 5.46 -6.11
C TYR A 20 5.02 4.39 -5.12
N LEU A 21 4.80 3.19 -5.66
CA LEU A 21 4.43 2.02 -4.89
C LEU A 21 5.62 1.09 -4.68
N TYR A 22 5.73 0.59 -3.45
CA TYR A 22 6.77 -0.34 -3.05
C TYR A 22 6.17 -1.57 -2.37
N LYS A 23 6.69 -2.74 -2.72
CA LYS A 23 6.36 -4.03 -2.07
C LYS A 23 7.42 -4.36 -1.03
N CYS A 24 7.01 -5.01 0.05
CA CYS A 24 7.96 -5.50 1.05
C CYS A 24 8.77 -6.66 0.45
N ASN A 25 10.09 -6.47 0.35
CA ASN A 25 11.03 -7.47 -0.15
C ASN A 25 11.58 -8.34 0.99
N LYS A 26 11.96 -7.70 2.10
CA LYS A 26 12.54 -8.40 3.25
C LYS A 26 12.13 -7.71 4.54
N LYS A 27 11.90 -8.49 5.58
CA LYS A 27 11.74 -8.01 6.95
C LYS A 27 12.88 -8.55 7.81
N THR A 28 13.43 -7.71 8.65
CA THR A 28 14.46 -8.02 9.65
C THR A 28 13.96 -7.49 10.99
N ALA A 29 14.50 -7.97 12.11
CA ALA A 29 14.09 -7.55 13.45
C ALA A 29 14.00 -6.02 13.61
N ASN A 30 14.95 -5.29 13.00
CA ASN A 30 15.06 -3.85 13.17
C ASN A 30 14.58 -3.03 11.96
N LYS A 31 14.32 -3.65 10.80
CA LYS A 31 14.07 -2.92 9.54
C LYS A 31 13.22 -3.71 8.57
N LYS A 32 12.43 -3.01 7.76
CA LYS A 32 11.71 -3.55 6.60
C LYS A 32 12.30 -2.92 5.33
N TYR A 33 12.57 -3.76 4.35
CA TYR A 33 13.06 -3.37 3.03
C TYR A 33 11.91 -3.43 2.06
N TRP A 34 11.73 -2.33 1.33
CA TRP A 34 10.68 -2.11 0.36
C TRP A 34 11.34 -1.87 -0.98
N VAL A 35 10.88 -2.53 -2.03
CA VAL A 35 11.39 -2.35 -3.40
C VAL A 35 10.27 -1.89 -4.29
N CYS A 36 10.58 -1.10 -5.32
CA CYS A 36 9.58 -0.66 -6.26
C CYS A 36 8.79 -1.85 -6.84
N ILE A 37 7.49 -1.66 -7.08
CA ILE A 37 6.65 -2.70 -7.67
C ILE A 37 6.92 -2.90 -9.17
N ILE A 38 7.43 -1.88 -9.87
CA ILE A 38 7.68 -1.91 -11.31
C ILE A 38 8.91 -2.78 -11.59
N ASN A 39 8.75 -3.71 -12.52
CA ASN A 39 9.83 -4.61 -12.89
C ASN A 39 10.99 -3.83 -13.55
N GLY A 40 12.23 -4.12 -13.16
CA GLY A 40 13.42 -3.40 -13.63
C GLY A 40 13.78 -2.15 -12.82
N CYS A 41 12.85 -1.60 -12.03
CA CYS A 41 13.14 -0.49 -11.13
C CYS A 41 13.91 -0.97 -9.89
N LYS A 42 15.12 -0.45 -9.68
CA LYS A 42 16.04 -0.86 -8.59
C LYS A 42 15.93 0.01 -7.33
N VAL A 43 14.97 0.93 -7.30
CA VAL A 43 14.77 1.82 -6.14
C VAL A 43 14.18 1.03 -4.98
N TYR A 44 14.73 1.28 -3.79
CA TYR A 44 14.29 0.66 -2.55
C TYR A 44 14.16 1.70 -1.43
N ILE A 45 13.40 1.35 -0.39
CA ILE A 45 13.20 2.14 0.82
C ILE A 45 13.36 1.22 2.03
N GLN A 46 13.83 1.79 3.13
CA GLN A 46 13.89 1.14 4.42
C GLN A 46 12.97 1.86 5.39
N THR A 47 12.17 1.08 6.12
CA THR A 47 11.41 1.58 7.27
C THR A 47 11.79 0.82 8.53
N ASP A 48 11.53 1.40 9.69
CA ASP A 48 11.65 0.67 10.95
C ASP A 48 10.45 -0.30 11.14
N PRO A 49 10.44 -1.12 12.20
CA PRO A 49 9.35 -2.05 12.48
C PRO A 49 8.00 -1.36 12.70
N ASN A 50 8.01 -0.13 13.21
CA ASN A 50 6.86 0.74 13.42
C ASN A 50 6.47 1.56 12.19
N ASN A 51 7.03 1.23 11.01
CA ASN A 51 6.66 1.83 9.74
C ASN A 51 7.00 3.33 9.60
N THR A 52 8.03 3.83 10.28
CA THR A 52 8.64 5.14 10.06
C THR A 52 9.69 5.04 8.98
N TYR A 53 9.77 6.07 8.13
CA TYR A 53 10.78 6.16 7.08
C TYR A 53 12.19 6.27 7.69
N LEU A 54 13.11 5.41 7.26
CA LEU A 54 14.52 5.46 7.68
C LEU A 54 15.41 6.03 6.58
N CYS A 55 15.44 5.38 5.41
CA CYS A 55 16.23 5.83 4.27
C CYS A 55 15.70 5.27 2.95
N GLY A 56 16.04 5.94 1.85
CA GLY A 56 15.74 5.53 0.48
C GLY A 56 17.01 5.26 -0.32
N GLY A 57 16.89 4.43 -1.35
CA GLY A 57 17.93 4.28 -2.36
C GLY A 57 18.20 5.62 -3.04
N ARG A 58 19.46 5.86 -3.41
CA ARG A 58 19.89 7.09 -4.11
C ARG A 58 19.57 7.06 -5.60
N ALA A 59 19.17 5.92 -6.14
CA ALA A 59 18.85 5.77 -7.55
C ALA A 59 17.52 6.46 -7.85
N PRO A 60 17.42 7.23 -8.94
CA PRO A 60 16.14 7.72 -9.44
C PRO A 60 15.29 6.56 -9.96
N HIS A 61 13.98 6.76 -9.98
CA HIS A 61 13.07 5.86 -10.69
C HIS A 61 13.29 5.99 -12.20
N ASP A 62 13.31 4.85 -12.89
CA ASP A 62 13.41 4.79 -14.36
C ASP A 62 12.02 4.83 -15.04
N HIS A 63 11.01 5.30 -14.31
CA HIS A 63 9.64 5.35 -14.76
C HIS A 63 8.90 6.46 -14.04
N GLU A 64 7.82 6.94 -14.65
CA GLU A 64 6.98 7.97 -14.06
C GLU A 64 6.15 7.41 -12.89
N PRO A 65 5.80 8.27 -11.92
CA PRO A 65 4.85 7.91 -10.87
C PRO A 65 3.45 7.71 -11.48
N ASN A 66 2.66 6.84 -10.86
CA ASN A 66 1.27 6.59 -11.30
C ASN A 66 0.31 6.89 -10.14
N PRO A 67 -0.10 8.16 -9.97
CA PRO A 67 -0.99 8.55 -8.88
C PRO A 67 -2.38 7.92 -9.03
N GLU A 68 -2.89 7.76 -10.25
CA GLU A 68 -4.20 7.13 -10.50
C GLU A 68 -4.25 5.70 -9.95
N MET A 69 -3.16 4.94 -10.09
CA MET A 69 -3.04 3.59 -9.56
C MET A 69 -3.06 3.59 -8.02
N VAL A 70 -2.41 4.57 -7.38
CA VAL A 70 -2.40 4.74 -5.92
C VAL A 70 -3.81 5.04 -5.42
N GLU A 71 -4.49 5.98 -6.07
CA GLU A 71 -5.85 6.40 -5.73
C GLU A 71 -6.85 5.25 -5.90
N ALA A 72 -6.83 4.57 -7.04
CA ALA A 72 -7.72 3.42 -7.29
C ALA A 72 -7.57 2.34 -6.22
N LYS A 73 -6.33 2.07 -5.77
CA LYS A 73 -6.09 1.13 -4.66
C LYS A 73 -6.57 1.66 -3.32
N ASN A 74 -6.41 2.95 -3.06
CA ASN A 74 -6.90 3.60 -1.83
C ASN A 74 -8.43 3.52 -1.73
N VAL A 75 -9.13 3.86 -2.81
CA VAL A 75 -10.60 3.76 -2.90
C VAL A 75 -11.05 2.32 -2.66
N ARG A 76 -10.43 1.36 -3.35
CA ARG A 76 -10.75 -0.07 -3.17
C ARG A 76 -10.54 -0.53 -1.73
N GLN A 77 -9.47 -0.09 -1.07
CA GLN A 77 -9.23 -0.40 0.33
C GLN A 77 -10.36 0.13 1.21
N LYS A 78 -10.73 1.41 1.06
CA LYS A 78 -11.81 2.03 1.82
C LYS A 78 -13.15 1.30 1.63
N ILE A 79 -13.47 0.90 0.39
CA ILE A 79 -14.68 0.12 0.11
C ILE A 79 -14.63 -1.23 0.84
N LYS A 80 -13.49 -1.93 0.79
CA LYS A 80 -13.31 -3.21 1.48
C LYS A 80 -13.42 -3.07 3.00
N GLU A 81 -12.82 -2.03 3.57
CA GLU A 81 -12.90 -1.75 5.00
C GLU A 81 -14.32 -1.41 5.45
N ARG A 82 -15.10 -0.70 4.62
CA ARG A 82 -16.52 -0.44 4.88
C ARG A 82 -17.33 -1.72 4.86
N ALA A 83 -17.21 -2.52 3.80
CA ALA A 83 -17.94 -3.78 3.67
C ALA A 83 -17.62 -4.77 4.81
N LEU A 84 -16.38 -4.77 5.32
CA LEU A 84 -16.02 -5.61 6.47
C LEU A 84 -16.59 -5.13 7.81
N LYS A 85 -16.86 -3.82 7.94
CA LYS A 85 -17.43 -3.22 9.16
C LYS A 85 -18.95 -3.22 9.15
N GLU A 86 -19.54 -3.47 8.00
CA GLU A 86 -20.97 -3.54 7.82
C GLU A 86 -21.50 -4.81 8.49
N LEU A 87 -22.19 -4.62 9.62
CA LEU A 87 -22.83 -5.68 10.41
C LEU A 87 -24.31 -5.84 10.05
N THR A 88 -24.81 -5.06 9.08
CA THR A 88 -26.20 -5.12 8.65
C THR A 88 -26.48 -6.53 8.10
N PRO A 89 -27.36 -7.31 8.76
CA PRO A 89 -27.68 -8.63 8.30
C PRO A 89 -28.37 -8.55 6.94
N ILE A 90 -28.00 -9.46 6.03
CA ILE A 90 -28.61 -9.59 4.70
C ILE A 90 -30.15 -9.64 4.78
N SER A 91 -30.70 -10.19 5.87
CA SER A 91 -32.14 -10.28 6.09
C SER A 91 -32.87 -8.93 6.16
N MET A 92 -32.22 -7.85 6.63
CA MET A 92 -32.85 -6.53 6.69
C MET A 92 -32.86 -5.78 5.35
N ILE A 93 -32.17 -6.30 4.32
CA ILE A 93 -32.18 -5.73 2.97
C ILE A 93 -33.48 -6.11 2.24
N TYR A 94 -34.08 -7.25 2.57
CA TYR A 94 -35.29 -7.77 1.94
C TYR A 94 -36.60 -7.27 2.56
N GLU A 95 -36.56 -6.59 3.71
CA GLU A 95 -37.76 -6.07 4.39
C GLU A 95 -38.18 -4.68 3.86
N GLN A 96 -37.53 -4.18 2.80
CA GLN A 96 -37.83 -2.89 2.15
C GLN A 96 -38.50 -3.02 0.77
N GLU A 97 -38.84 -4.24 0.33
CA GLU A 97 -39.72 -4.53 -0.82
C GLU A 97 -41.08 -5.05 -0.35
#